data_AF-A0A562FDX5-F1
#
_entry.id   AF-A0A562FDX5-F1
#
_cell.length_a   1.000
_cell.length_b   1.000
_cell.length_c   1.000
_cell.angle_alpha   90.00
_cell.angle_beta   90.00
_cell.angle_gamma   90.00
#
_symmetry.space_group_name_H-M   'P 1'
#
loop_
_entity.id
_entity.type
_entity.pdbx_description
1 polymer ?
#
loop_
_entity_poly.entity_id
_entity_poly.type
_entity_poly.pdbx_seq_one_letter_code
_entity_poly.pdbx_strand_id
1 'polypeptide(L)'
;MKGAHTIDEARLGIMLNELRLPTIKTLWPQFAEQADREGWPAARFLSAIAEHELAERAHRRIERHLAEAHLPSGKTLDSFAFDAVPMVSKAQVMAITAGDSWLAKGANVLMFGPPGGGKSHLAAAIGLALIENGWRVMFTRTTDLVQKLQVARRELQLESAVAKLDKFDLLILDDLAYVTKDQAETSVLFELISARYERRSIMITANQPFGEWNRVFPDPAMTLAASTASSTTQRSSR
;
A
#
# COMPACT_ATOMS: atom_id res chain seq x y z
N MET A 1 -2.33 -57.76 -1.26
CA MET A 1 -3.10 -57.07 -0.20
C MET A 1 -2.31 -55.84 0.24
N LYS A 2 -2.60 -54.66 -0.32
CA LYS A 2 -2.04 -53.39 0.18
C LYS A 2 -2.92 -52.93 1.33
N GLY A 3 -2.38 -52.88 2.55
CA GLY A 3 -3.09 -52.32 3.69
C GLY A 3 -3.45 -50.87 3.38
N ALA A 4 -4.74 -50.55 3.35
CA ALA A 4 -5.18 -49.17 3.39
C ALA A 4 -4.66 -48.59 4.71
N HIS A 5 -3.68 -47.69 4.64
CA HIS A 5 -3.29 -46.90 5.80
C HIS A 5 -4.49 -46.02 6.16
N THR A 6 -5.25 -46.42 7.17
CA THR A 6 -6.37 -45.62 7.68
C THR A 6 -5.78 -44.31 8.20
N ILE A 7 -6.04 -43.20 7.51
CA ILE A 7 -5.62 -41.88 7.95
C ILE A 7 -6.48 -41.51 9.15
N ASP A 8 -5.84 -41.19 10.27
CA ASP A 8 -6.53 -40.59 11.42
C ASP A 8 -6.84 -39.12 11.09
N GLU A 9 -8.03 -38.90 10.51
CA GLU A 9 -8.49 -37.58 10.06
C GLU A 9 -8.52 -36.54 11.19
N ALA A 10 -8.86 -36.98 12.41
CA ALA A 10 -8.89 -36.12 13.58
C ALA A 10 -7.48 -35.64 13.94
N ARG A 11 -6.51 -36.56 13.97
CA ARG A 11 -5.10 -36.22 14.22
C ARG A 11 -4.53 -35.32 13.12
N LEU A 12 -4.82 -35.62 11.85
CA LEU A 12 -4.39 -34.78 10.73
C LEU A 12 -4.96 -33.36 10.84
N GLY A 13 -6.24 -33.21 11.20
CA GLY A 13 -6.88 -31.92 11.40
C GLY A 13 -6.22 -31.08 12.51
N ILE A 14 -5.76 -31.70 13.60
CA ILE A 14 -5.01 -31.04 14.67
C ILE A 14 -3.63 -30.58 14.17
N MET A 15 -2.90 -31.47 13.49
CA MET A 15 -1.58 -31.14 12.93
C MET A 15 -1.65 -29.97 11.93
N LEU A 16 -2.64 -29.96 11.04
CA LEU A 16 -2.82 -28.89 10.06
C LEU A 16 -3.21 -27.56 10.71
N ASN A 17 -3.95 -27.59 11.83
CA ASN A 17 -4.20 -26.39 12.64
C ASN A 17 -2.91 -25.83 13.24
N GLU A 18 -2.08 -26.68 13.85
CA GLU A 18 -0.80 -26.25 14.46
C GLU A 18 0.17 -25.70 13.43
N LEU A 19 0.22 -26.29 12.24
CA LEU A 19 1.01 -25.82 11.10
C LEU A 19 0.41 -24.57 10.42
N ARG A 20 -0.77 -24.12 10.85
CA ARG A 20 -1.53 -23.01 10.28
C ARG A 20 -1.83 -23.20 8.79
N LEU A 21 -2.25 -24.39 8.39
CA LEU A 21 -2.61 -24.77 7.01
C LEU A 21 -4.14 -24.88 6.85
N PRO A 22 -4.90 -23.78 7.00
CA PRO A 22 -6.37 -23.82 7.00
C PRO A 22 -6.96 -24.27 5.66
N THR A 23 -6.33 -23.94 4.54
CA THR A 23 -6.83 -24.32 3.21
C THR A 23 -6.62 -25.80 2.98
N ILE A 24 -5.44 -26.34 3.30
CA ILE A 24 -5.19 -27.79 3.26
C ILE A 24 -6.17 -28.52 4.19
N LYS A 25 -6.38 -28.02 5.41
CA LYS A 25 -7.31 -28.63 6.36
C LYS A 25 -8.71 -28.80 5.77
N THR A 26 -9.18 -27.83 4.99
CA THR A 26 -10.49 -27.89 4.34
C THR A 26 -10.50 -28.73 3.07
N LEU A 27 -9.45 -28.65 2.25
CA LEU A 27 -9.45 -29.23 0.89
C LEU A 27 -8.85 -30.63 0.78
N TRP A 28 -8.06 -31.10 1.77
CA TRP A 28 -7.34 -32.37 1.66
C TRP A 28 -8.23 -33.60 1.36
N PRO A 29 -9.46 -33.74 1.90
CA PRO A 29 -10.27 -34.92 1.60
C PRO A 29 -10.66 -34.98 0.12
N GLN A 30 -11.06 -33.85 -0.45
CA GLN A 30 -11.44 -33.73 -1.86
C GLN A 30 -10.25 -34.01 -2.79
N PHE A 31 -9.08 -33.47 -2.47
CA PHE A 31 -7.86 -33.72 -3.25
C PHE A 31 -7.37 -35.16 -3.13
N ALA A 32 -7.55 -35.80 -1.97
CA ALA A 32 -7.19 -37.20 -1.77
C ALA A 32 -8.09 -38.11 -2.61
N GLU A 33 -9.41 -37.90 -2.58
CA GLU A 33 -10.36 -38.64 -3.42
C GLU A 33 -10.06 -38.46 -4.92
N GLN A 34 -9.74 -37.24 -5.34
CA GLN A 34 -9.35 -36.96 -6.71
C GLN A 34 -8.05 -37.69 -7.10
N ALA A 35 -7.03 -37.65 -6.23
CA ALA A 35 -5.76 -38.31 -6.46
C ALA A 35 -5.92 -39.84 -6.60
N ASP A 36 -6.77 -40.44 -5.77
CA ASP A 36 -7.06 -41.87 -5.83
C ASP A 36 -7.80 -42.24 -7.12
N ARG A 37 -8.81 -41.45 -7.51
CA ARG A 37 -9.61 -41.67 -8.73
C ARG A 37 -8.78 -41.53 -10.01
N GLU A 38 -7.90 -40.53 -10.05
CA GLU A 38 -7.10 -40.19 -11.24
C GLU A 38 -5.71 -40.84 -11.23
N GLY A 39 -5.37 -41.61 -10.19
CA GLY A 39 -4.10 -42.28 -10.06
C GLY A 39 -2.91 -41.32 -9.95
N TRP A 40 -3.07 -40.19 -9.26
CA TRP A 40 -2.01 -39.20 -9.13
C TRP A 40 -0.83 -39.76 -8.33
N PRO A 41 0.42 -39.49 -8.75
CA PRO A 41 1.57 -39.69 -7.88
C PRO A 41 1.44 -38.85 -6.60
N ALA A 42 1.88 -39.37 -5.45
CA ALA A 42 1.82 -38.66 -4.18
C ALA A 42 2.47 -37.25 -4.23
N ALA A 43 3.54 -37.10 -5.01
CA ALA A 43 4.19 -35.81 -5.25
C ALA A 43 3.25 -34.80 -5.94
N ARG A 44 2.40 -35.24 -6.88
CA ARG A 44 1.42 -34.38 -7.56
C ARG A 44 0.31 -33.95 -6.60
N PHE A 45 -0.21 -34.86 -5.78
CA PHE A 45 -1.19 -34.53 -4.74
C PHE A 45 -0.64 -33.45 -3.78
N LEU A 46 0.59 -33.66 -3.27
CA LEU A 46 1.26 -32.71 -2.38
C LEU A 46 1.49 -31.34 -3.05
N SER A 47 1.96 -31.31 -4.30
CA SER A 47 2.15 -30.04 -5.03
C SER A 47 0.82 -29.31 -5.20
N ALA A 48 -0.21 -30.01 -5.70
CA ALA A 48 -1.49 -29.41 -6.02
C ALA A 48 -2.18 -28.80 -4.78
N ILE A 49 -2.17 -29.50 -3.65
CA ILE A 49 -2.79 -28.99 -2.42
C ILE A 49 -1.98 -27.86 -1.78
N ALA A 50 -0.64 -27.92 -1.86
CA ALA A 50 0.23 -26.84 -1.38
C ALA A 50 0.08 -25.57 -2.22
N GLU A 51 -0.07 -25.70 -3.55
CA GLU A 51 -0.36 -24.58 -4.46
C GLU A 51 -1.65 -23.86 -4.07
N HIS A 52 -2.72 -24.60 -3.72
CA HIS A 52 -3.98 -24.01 -3.26
C HIS A 52 -3.82 -23.26 -1.93
N GLU A 53 -3.06 -23.82 -0.97
CA GLU A 53 -2.76 -23.13 0.28
C GLU A 53 -1.97 -21.84 0.05
N LEU A 54 -0.97 -21.85 -0.83
CA LEU A 54 -0.19 -20.66 -1.18
C LEU A 54 -1.05 -19.59 -1.87
N ALA A 55 -1.87 -19.98 -2.85
CA ALA A 55 -2.74 -19.07 -3.58
C ALA A 55 -3.75 -18.39 -2.63
N GLU A 56 -4.39 -19.18 -1.78
CA GLU A 56 -5.39 -18.71 -0.84
C GLU A 56 -4.77 -17.83 0.27
N ARG A 57 -3.55 -18.13 0.72
CA ARG A 57 -2.79 -17.23 1.61
C ARG A 57 -2.45 -15.89 0.96
N ALA A 58 -2.05 -15.92 -0.31
CA ALA A 58 -1.78 -14.69 -1.06
C ALA A 58 -3.06 -13.86 -1.21
N HIS A 59 -4.19 -14.50 -1.53
CA HIS A 59 -5.49 -13.85 -1.63
C HIS A 59 -5.92 -13.17 -0.32
N ARG A 60 -5.94 -13.92 0.79
CA ARG A 60 -6.28 -13.37 2.12
C ARG A 60 -5.35 -12.25 2.57
N ARG A 61 -4.06 -12.29 2.16
CA ARG A 61 -3.12 -11.21 2.43
C ARG A 61 -3.53 -9.92 1.71
N ILE A 62 -3.86 -10.02 0.42
CA ILE A 62 -4.30 -8.88 -0.38
C ILE A 62 -5.62 -8.32 0.16
N GLU A 63 -6.60 -9.18 0.45
CA GLU A 63 -7.88 -8.75 1.04
C GLU A 63 -7.70 -7.99 2.36
N ARG A 64 -6.83 -8.50 3.25
CA ARG A 64 -6.50 -7.81 4.50
C ARG A 64 -5.85 -6.45 4.24
N HIS A 65 -4.92 -6.37 3.29
CA HIS A 65 -4.28 -5.09 2.93
C HIS A 65 -5.28 -4.11 2.35
N LEU A 66 -6.19 -4.54 1.46
CA LEU A 66 -7.28 -3.70 0.93
C LEU A 66 -8.19 -3.17 2.04
N ALA A 67 -8.59 -4.02 2.99
CA ALA A 67 -9.44 -3.63 4.11
C ALA A 67 -8.77 -2.58 5.02
N GLU A 68 -7.46 -2.69 5.22
CA GLU A 68 -6.69 -1.75 6.04
C GLU A 68 -6.26 -0.48 5.29
N ALA A 69 -6.35 -0.47 3.96
CA ALA A 69 -5.81 0.60 3.13
C ALA A 69 -6.67 1.87 3.10
N HIS A 70 -7.97 1.77 3.38
CA HIS A 70 -8.90 2.92 3.37
C HIS A 70 -8.87 3.70 2.05
N LEU A 71 -8.63 3.03 0.93
CA LEU A 71 -8.58 3.65 -0.39
C LEU A 71 -9.98 4.15 -0.82
N PRO A 72 -10.07 5.31 -1.47
CA PRO A 72 -11.32 5.76 -2.09
C PRO A 72 -11.73 4.80 -3.22
N SER A 73 -13.02 4.48 -3.29
CA SER A 73 -13.55 3.53 -4.27
C SER A 73 -13.50 4.09 -5.72
N GLY A 74 -13.32 3.19 -6.69
CA GLY A 74 -13.35 3.52 -8.13
C GLY A 74 -12.12 4.26 -8.66
N LYS A 75 -11.07 4.44 -7.85
CA LYS A 75 -9.82 5.09 -8.23
C LYS A 75 -8.79 4.05 -8.67
N THR A 76 -8.75 3.76 -9.97
CA THR A 76 -7.81 2.81 -10.57
C THR A 76 -6.93 3.51 -11.60
N LEU A 77 -5.84 2.86 -12.01
CA LEU A 77 -4.97 3.37 -13.08
C LEU A 77 -5.69 3.37 -14.43
N ASP A 78 -6.58 2.40 -14.65
CA ASP A 78 -7.38 2.30 -15.88
C ASP A 78 -8.43 3.42 -15.99
N SER A 79 -8.98 3.88 -14.87
CA SER A 79 -9.93 5.00 -14.84
C SER A 79 -9.25 6.37 -14.82
N PHE A 80 -7.91 6.42 -14.78
CA PHE A 80 -7.16 7.68 -14.76
C PHE A 80 -6.89 8.18 -16.19
N ALA A 81 -7.36 9.39 -16.50
CA ALA A 81 -7.16 10.03 -17.79
C ALA A 81 -5.75 10.63 -17.90
N PHE A 82 -4.75 9.80 -18.24
CA PHE A 82 -3.37 10.25 -18.45
C PHE A 82 -3.25 11.34 -19.54
N ASP A 83 -4.08 11.28 -20.58
CA ASP A 83 -4.10 12.27 -21.66
C ASP A 83 -4.51 13.67 -21.19
N ALA A 84 -5.26 13.77 -20.07
CA ALA A 84 -5.65 15.05 -19.48
C ALA A 84 -4.53 15.68 -18.62
N VAL A 85 -3.47 14.92 -18.30
CA VAL A 85 -2.33 15.39 -17.47
C VAL A 85 -1.00 15.00 -18.14
N PRO A 86 -0.64 15.64 -19.27
CA PRO A 86 0.50 15.22 -20.11
C PRO A 86 1.87 15.32 -19.42
N MET A 87 1.97 16.02 -18.29
CA MET A 87 3.22 16.08 -17.49
C MET A 87 3.45 14.82 -16.65
N VAL A 88 2.42 13.98 -16.45
CA VAL A 88 2.55 12.71 -15.73
C VAL A 88 2.81 11.60 -16.75
N SER A 89 4.04 11.09 -16.77
CA SER A 89 4.38 9.95 -17.62
C SER A 89 3.72 8.67 -17.10
N LYS A 90 2.87 8.05 -17.92
CA LYS A 90 2.29 6.72 -17.62
C LYS A 90 3.38 5.69 -17.33
N ALA A 91 4.49 5.72 -18.08
CA ALA A 91 5.62 4.81 -17.86
C ALA A 91 6.26 4.99 -16.48
N GLN A 92 6.43 6.24 -16.01
CA GLN A 92 6.94 6.52 -14.67
C GLN A 92 5.97 6.04 -13.58
N VAL A 93 4.66 6.25 -13.77
CA VAL A 93 3.64 5.75 -12.83
C VAL A 93 3.68 4.22 -12.75
N MET A 94 3.74 3.52 -13.89
CA MET A 94 3.85 2.06 -13.89
C MET A 94 5.12 1.57 -13.20
N ALA A 95 6.25 2.27 -13.36
CA ALA A 95 7.48 1.94 -12.63
C ALA A 95 7.32 2.09 -11.11
N ILE A 96 6.61 3.12 -10.65
CA ILE A 96 6.32 3.33 -9.22
C ILE A 96 5.43 2.21 -8.67
N THR A 97 4.47 1.71 -9.46
CA THR A 97 3.53 0.68 -9.01
C THR A 97 4.17 -0.69 -8.77
N ALA A 98 5.38 -0.94 -9.27
CA ALA A 98 6.15 -2.13 -8.93
C ALA A 98 6.61 -2.14 -7.46
N GLY A 99 6.88 -0.95 -6.89
CA GLY A 99 7.23 -0.76 -5.48
C GLY A 99 8.65 -1.17 -5.08
N ASP A 100 9.19 -2.25 -5.64
CA ASP A 100 10.49 -2.86 -5.35
C ASP A 100 11.69 -1.89 -5.37
N SER A 101 11.72 -0.96 -6.33
CA SER A 101 12.84 -0.04 -6.55
C SER A 101 12.98 1.08 -5.50
N TRP A 102 11.89 1.40 -4.79
CA TRP A 102 11.79 2.61 -3.98
C TRP A 102 11.20 2.39 -2.58
N LEU A 103 10.21 1.50 -2.42
CA LEU A 103 9.60 1.22 -1.12
C LEU A 103 10.61 0.62 -0.14
N ALA A 104 11.44 -0.32 -0.62
CA ALA A 104 12.49 -0.95 0.18
C ALA A 104 13.60 0.02 0.62
N LYS A 105 13.74 1.15 -0.07
CA LYS A 105 14.72 2.20 0.25
C LYS A 105 14.14 3.32 1.10
N GLY A 106 12.85 3.23 1.46
CA GLY A 106 12.15 4.30 2.17
C GLY A 106 12.06 5.62 1.39
N ALA A 107 12.09 5.56 0.06
CA ALA A 107 12.02 6.77 -0.77
C ALA A 107 10.61 7.36 -0.72
N ASN A 108 10.51 8.69 -0.72
CA ASN A 108 9.21 9.38 -0.66
C ASN A 108 8.77 9.85 -2.04
N VAL A 109 7.46 9.91 -2.27
CA VAL A 109 6.86 10.38 -3.53
C VAL A 109 6.02 11.62 -3.28
N LEU A 110 6.32 12.70 -3.99
CA LEU A 110 5.61 13.96 -3.82
C LEU A 110 4.83 14.31 -5.07
N MET A 111 3.56 14.64 -4.91
CA MET A 111 2.66 14.94 -6.01
C MET A 111 2.14 16.37 -5.87
N PHE A 112 2.61 17.25 -6.75
CA PHE A 112 2.25 18.67 -6.73
C PHE A 112 1.42 19.06 -7.95
N GLY A 113 0.47 19.97 -7.78
CA GLY A 113 -0.35 20.46 -8.89
C GLY A 113 -1.61 21.19 -8.43
N PRO A 114 -2.30 21.91 -9.32
CA PRO A 114 -3.53 22.61 -8.97
C PRO A 114 -4.62 21.63 -8.48
N PRO A 115 -5.60 22.11 -7.69
CA PRO A 115 -6.77 21.31 -7.34
C PRO A 115 -7.49 20.84 -8.62
N GLY A 116 -8.07 19.64 -8.57
CA GLY A 116 -8.73 19.02 -9.73
C GLY A 116 -7.79 18.30 -10.71
N GLY A 117 -6.46 18.39 -10.57
CA GLY A 117 -5.48 17.70 -11.42
C GLY A 117 -5.33 16.18 -11.20
N GLY A 118 -6.28 15.54 -10.50
CA GLY A 118 -6.29 14.07 -10.32
C GLY A 118 -5.25 13.50 -9.35
N LYS A 119 -4.53 14.32 -8.58
CA LYS A 119 -3.47 13.85 -7.64
C LYS A 119 -3.97 12.78 -6.67
N SER A 120 -5.07 13.01 -5.98
CA SER A 120 -5.67 12.06 -5.03
C SER A 120 -6.14 10.78 -5.72
N HIS A 121 -6.66 10.88 -6.95
CA HIS A 121 -7.02 9.71 -7.77
C HIS A 121 -5.77 8.90 -8.06
N LEU A 122 -4.74 9.54 -8.59
CA LEU A 122 -3.51 8.87 -9.00
C LEU A 122 -2.79 8.24 -7.80
N ALA A 123 -2.74 8.93 -6.65
CA ALA A 123 -2.19 8.38 -5.41
C ALA A 123 -2.97 7.13 -4.95
N ALA A 124 -4.31 7.18 -4.96
CA ALA A 124 -5.13 6.02 -4.62
C ALA A 124 -4.98 4.86 -5.62
N ALA A 125 -4.88 5.16 -6.91
CA ALA A 125 -4.67 4.18 -7.96
C ALA A 125 -3.30 3.49 -7.85
N ILE A 126 -2.25 4.25 -7.53
CA ILE A 126 -0.92 3.67 -7.22
C ILE A 126 -1.00 2.80 -5.96
N GLY A 127 -1.69 3.28 -4.92
CA GLY A 127 -1.90 2.53 -3.69
C GLY A 127 -2.60 1.18 -3.94
N LEU A 128 -3.63 1.16 -4.79
CA LEU A 128 -4.31 -0.07 -5.18
C LEU A 128 -3.38 -1.06 -5.88
N ALA A 129 -2.65 -0.60 -6.90
CA ALA A 129 -1.72 -1.45 -7.65
C ALA A 129 -0.59 -2.01 -6.76
N LEU A 130 -0.11 -1.23 -5.80
CA LEU A 130 0.87 -1.69 -4.81
C LEU A 130 0.30 -2.78 -3.90
N ILE A 131 -0.95 -2.66 -3.48
CA ILE A 131 -1.62 -3.69 -2.66
C ILE A 131 -1.79 -4.99 -3.46
N GLU A 132 -2.14 -4.90 -4.74
CA GLU A 132 -2.21 -6.06 -5.64
C GLU A 132 -0.84 -6.75 -5.79
N ASN A 133 0.25 -5.97 -5.75
CA ASN A 133 1.62 -6.47 -5.69
C ASN A 133 2.05 -6.97 -4.29
N GLY A 134 1.15 -6.94 -3.30
CA GLY A 134 1.36 -7.47 -1.95
C GLY A 134 1.98 -6.49 -0.96
N TRP A 135 2.11 -5.21 -1.31
CA TRP A 135 2.56 -4.16 -0.39
C TRP A 135 1.43 -3.70 0.50
N ARG A 136 1.74 -3.38 1.76
CA ARG A 136 0.76 -2.86 2.71
C ARG A 136 0.73 -1.34 2.65
N VAL A 137 -0.36 -0.79 2.14
CA VAL A 137 -0.56 0.66 1.95
C VAL A 137 -1.67 1.16 2.86
N MET A 138 -1.58 2.39 3.35
CA MET A 138 -2.70 3.11 3.99
C MET A 138 -2.87 4.49 3.37
N PHE A 139 -4.10 4.84 3.03
CA PHE A 139 -4.51 6.13 2.54
C PHE A 139 -5.25 6.90 3.62
N THR A 140 -4.91 8.17 3.81
CA THR A 140 -5.62 9.05 4.74
C THR A 140 -5.52 10.49 4.27
N ARG A 141 -6.55 11.28 4.57
CA ARG A 141 -6.42 12.73 4.53
C ARG A 141 -5.38 13.15 5.57
N THR A 142 -4.51 14.08 5.19
CA THR A 142 -3.43 14.54 6.07
C THR A 142 -4.00 15.17 7.35
N THR A 143 -5.07 15.95 7.24
CA THR A 143 -5.76 16.59 8.37
C THR A 143 -6.23 15.58 9.42
N ASP A 144 -6.83 14.48 8.97
CA ASP A 144 -7.42 13.47 9.85
C ASP A 144 -6.33 12.71 10.61
N LEU A 145 -5.20 12.45 9.94
CA LEU A 145 -4.04 11.82 10.56
C LEU A 145 -3.41 12.73 11.61
N VAL A 146 -3.18 14.00 11.28
CA VAL A 146 -2.61 14.99 12.21
C VAL A 146 -3.49 15.12 13.45
N GLN A 147 -4.81 15.20 13.30
CA GLN A 147 -5.74 15.23 14.43
C GLN A 147 -5.63 14.00 15.32
N LYS A 148 -5.56 12.79 14.74
CA LYS A 148 -5.37 11.53 15.48
C LYS A 148 -4.04 11.52 16.25
N LEU A 149 -2.96 11.98 15.63
CA LEU A 149 -1.64 12.05 16.26
C LEU A 149 -1.59 13.11 17.37
N GLN A 150 -2.28 14.24 17.21
CA GLN A 150 -2.43 15.26 18.26
C GLN A 150 -3.14 14.69 19.50
N VAL A 151 -4.23 13.95 19.29
CA VAL A 151 -4.94 13.26 20.39
C VAL A 151 -4.00 12.27 21.08
N ALA A 152 -3.33 11.41 20.31
CA ALA A 152 -2.39 10.43 20.84
C ALA A 152 -1.25 11.10 21.62
N ARG A 153 -0.75 12.27 21.17
CA ARG A 153 0.26 13.05 21.90
C ARG A 153 -0.25 13.53 23.25
N ARG A 154 -1.46 14.07 23.31
CA ARG A 154 -2.09 14.51 24.58
C ARG A 154 -2.30 13.36 25.55
N GLU A 155 -2.55 12.16 25.02
CA GLU A 155 -2.74 10.92 25.79
C GLU A 155 -1.44 10.17 26.08
N LEU A 156 -0.27 10.71 25.73
CA LEU A 156 1.04 10.05 25.88
C LEU A 156 1.14 8.69 25.15
N GLN A 157 0.43 8.55 24.03
CA GLN A 157 0.36 7.35 23.17
C GLN A 157 0.92 7.60 21.76
N LEU A 158 1.64 8.70 21.54
CA LEU A 158 2.14 9.08 20.22
C LEU A 158 3.08 8.03 19.62
N GLU A 159 4.04 7.54 20.41
CA GLU A 159 5.00 6.51 19.97
C GLU A 159 4.28 5.23 19.51
N SER A 160 3.29 4.77 20.27
CA SER A 160 2.45 3.61 19.93
C SER A 160 1.63 3.86 18.66
N ALA A 161 1.11 5.07 18.47
CA ALA A 161 0.38 5.44 17.25
C ALA A 161 1.29 5.44 16.02
N VAL A 162 2.50 6.02 16.12
CA VAL A 162 3.50 6.02 15.06
C VAL A 162 3.97 4.59 14.74
N ALA A 163 4.22 3.76 15.74
CA ALA A 163 4.63 2.37 15.56
C ALA A 163 3.55 1.53 14.84
N LYS A 164 2.26 1.83 15.03
CA LYS A 164 1.18 1.21 14.24
C LYS A 164 1.24 1.61 12.77
N LEU A 165 1.52 2.88 12.50
CA LEU A 165 1.69 3.41 11.13
C LEU A 165 2.93 2.83 10.45
N ASP A 166 4.00 2.56 11.19
CA ASP A 166 5.26 1.97 10.68
C ASP A 166 5.11 0.55 10.11
N LYS A 167 3.99 -0.12 10.44
CA LYS A 167 3.67 -1.42 9.87
C LYS A 167 3.23 -1.36 8.40
N PHE A 168 2.93 -0.18 7.87
CA PHE A 168 2.59 0.04 6.47
C PHE A 168 3.85 0.37 5.66
N ASP A 169 4.03 -0.31 4.53
CA ASP A 169 5.14 -0.07 3.61
C ASP A 169 5.04 1.33 2.99
N LEU A 170 3.81 1.79 2.73
CA LEU A 170 3.50 3.13 2.23
C LEU A 170 2.36 3.78 3.01
N LEU A 171 2.57 5.04 3.42
CA LEU A 171 1.48 5.92 3.85
C LEU A 171 1.22 6.95 2.75
N ILE A 172 -0.02 7.06 2.29
CA ILE A 172 -0.47 8.11 1.38
C ILE A 172 -1.16 9.18 2.22
N LEU A 173 -0.56 10.36 2.27
CA LEU A 173 -1.08 11.56 2.91
C LEU A 173 -1.69 12.47 1.85
N ASP A 174 -3.01 12.46 1.78
CA ASP A 174 -3.76 13.20 0.78
C ASP A 174 -4.08 14.63 1.26
N ASP A 175 -4.11 15.56 0.31
CA ASP A 175 -4.44 16.98 0.49
C ASP A 175 -3.65 17.64 1.63
N LEU A 176 -2.32 17.53 1.58
CA LEU A 176 -1.47 18.36 2.43
C LEU A 176 -1.57 19.81 1.95
N ALA A 177 -2.46 20.56 2.58
CA ALA A 177 -2.54 22.01 2.46
C ALA A 177 -1.77 22.63 3.61
N TYR A 178 -0.73 23.41 3.29
CA TYR A 178 -0.08 24.26 4.29
C TYR A 178 -1.02 25.42 4.61
N VAL A 179 -1.89 25.24 5.58
CA VAL A 179 -2.47 26.36 6.30
C VAL A 179 -1.45 26.70 7.37
N THR A 180 -1.06 27.96 7.47
CA THR A 180 -0.33 28.52 8.62
C THR A 180 -1.12 28.24 9.91
N LYS A 181 -1.03 27.02 10.45
CA LYS A 181 -1.74 26.55 11.63
C LYS A 181 -0.76 25.84 12.54
N ASP A 182 -0.80 26.35 13.77
CA ASP A 182 -0.27 25.85 15.04
C ASP A 182 1.03 25.01 15.00
N GLN A 183 2.07 25.49 15.70
CA GLN A 183 3.37 24.82 15.85
C GLN A 183 3.23 23.35 16.29
N ALA A 184 2.15 23.03 17.00
CA ALA A 184 1.78 21.68 17.37
C ALA A 184 1.50 20.76 16.17
N GLU A 185 0.72 21.19 15.17
CA GLU A 185 0.33 20.37 13.99
C GLU A 185 1.57 19.95 13.19
N THR A 186 2.48 20.91 12.98
CA THR A 186 3.74 20.67 12.26
C THR A 186 4.64 19.69 13.02
N SER A 187 4.64 19.74 14.36
CA SER A 187 5.50 18.89 15.20
C SER A 187 5.14 17.40 15.11
N VAL A 188 3.86 17.01 15.11
CA VAL A 188 3.47 15.59 15.03
C VAL A 188 3.68 14.99 13.64
N LEU A 189 3.47 15.80 12.59
CA LEU A 189 3.73 15.37 11.22
C LEU A 189 5.24 15.19 10.99
N PHE A 190 6.07 16.11 11.50
CA PHE A 190 7.53 15.99 11.44
C PHE A 190 8.04 14.75 12.17
N GLU A 191 7.48 14.43 13.34
CA GLU A 191 7.83 13.23 14.09
C GLU A 191 7.49 11.94 13.31
N LEU A 192 6.32 11.88 12.68
CA LEU A 192 5.95 10.77 11.80
C LEU A 192 6.91 10.63 10.61
N ILE A 193 7.23 11.74 9.93
CA ILE A 193 8.14 11.74 8.78
C ILE A 193 9.53 11.27 9.22
N SER A 194 10.03 11.81 10.34
CA SER A 194 11.35 11.47 10.89
C SER A 194 11.43 9.99 11.29
N ALA A 195 10.38 9.45 11.91
CA ALA A 195 10.33 8.04 12.30
C ALA A 195 10.37 7.08 11.09
N ARG A 196 9.89 7.53 9.93
CA ARG A 196 9.81 6.73 8.70
C ARG A 196 10.97 6.98 7.73
N TYR A 197 11.72 8.06 7.90
CA TYR A 197 12.82 8.44 7.02
C TYR A 197 13.79 7.28 6.80
N GLU A 198 14.14 7.01 5.53
CA GLU A 198 15.00 5.90 5.06
C GLU A 198 14.57 4.47 5.46
N ARG A 199 13.41 4.32 6.11
CA ARG A 199 12.91 3.02 6.59
C ARG A 199 11.62 2.61 5.89
N ARG A 200 10.68 3.55 5.75
CA ARG A 200 9.35 3.35 5.18
C ARG A 200 8.95 4.55 4.35
N SER A 201 8.16 4.31 3.33
CA SER A 201 7.85 5.34 2.35
C SER A 201 6.60 6.12 2.71
N ILE A 202 6.56 7.37 2.26
CA ILE A 202 5.42 8.28 2.33
C ILE A 202 5.17 8.85 0.95
N MET A 203 3.91 8.86 0.53
CA MET A 203 3.44 9.57 -0.65
C MET A 203 2.58 10.74 -0.20
N ILE A 204 2.80 11.94 -0.75
CA ILE A 204 2.12 13.16 -0.33
C ILE A 204 1.52 13.86 -1.54
N THR A 205 0.23 14.20 -1.48
CA THR A 205 -0.41 15.07 -2.48
C THR A 205 -0.56 16.49 -1.92
N ALA A 206 -0.21 17.51 -2.71
CA ALA A 206 -0.30 18.90 -2.27
C ALA A 206 -0.68 19.84 -3.42
N ASN A 207 -1.43 20.89 -3.10
CA ASN A 207 -1.94 21.86 -4.09
C ASN A 207 -0.94 22.97 -4.45
N GLN A 208 0.11 23.16 -3.64
CA GLN A 208 1.14 24.17 -3.87
C GLN A 208 2.53 23.54 -3.71
N PRO A 209 3.47 23.79 -4.63
CA PRO A 209 4.86 23.43 -4.44
C PRO A 209 5.41 24.28 -3.29
N PHE A 210 5.71 23.64 -2.16
CA PHE A 210 6.15 24.34 -0.98
C PHE A 210 7.68 24.51 -1.04
N GLY A 211 8.16 25.76 -0.97
CA GLY A 211 9.58 26.09 -1.14
C GLY A 211 10.52 25.57 -0.04
N GLU A 212 9.99 25.10 1.10
CA GLU A 212 10.79 24.63 2.23
C GLU A 212 10.83 23.11 2.42
N TRP A 213 10.44 22.29 1.42
CA TRP A 213 10.57 20.82 1.52
C TRP A 213 12.00 20.35 1.83
N ASN A 214 13.01 21.11 1.40
CA ASN A 214 14.42 20.86 1.73
C ASN A 214 14.71 20.87 3.25
N ARG A 215 13.83 21.45 4.08
CA ARG A 215 13.94 21.43 5.55
C ARG A 215 13.29 20.20 6.18
N VAL A 216 12.33 19.58 5.51
CA VAL A 216 11.54 18.45 6.03
C VAL A 216 12.05 17.12 5.45
N PHE A 217 12.57 17.14 4.22
CA PHE A 217 13.16 16.01 3.52
C PHE A 217 14.55 16.42 3.04
N PRO A 218 15.61 16.03 3.76
CA PRO A 218 16.99 16.39 3.42
C PRO A 218 17.46 15.77 2.09
N ASP A 219 16.98 14.58 1.74
CA ASP A 219 17.23 13.94 0.45
C ASP A 219 16.17 14.31 -0.61
N PRO A 220 16.56 14.34 -1.91
CA PRO A 220 15.64 14.58 -3.00
C PRO A 220 14.61 13.44 -3.06
N ALA A 221 13.46 13.64 -2.41
CA ALA A 221 12.29 12.81 -2.61
C ALA A 221 11.93 12.74 -4.10
N MET A 222 11.48 11.58 -4.57
CA MET A 222 11.01 11.45 -5.95
C MET A 222 9.82 12.40 -6.14
N THR A 223 10.01 13.41 -6.98
CA THR A 223 9.00 14.45 -7.20
C THR A 223 8.26 14.17 -8.49
N LEU A 224 6.96 13.91 -8.39
CA LEU A 224 6.00 13.87 -9.49
C LEU A 224 5.26 15.21 -9.57
N ALA A 225 5.40 15.92 -10.69
CA ALA A 225 4.66 17.16 -10.94
C ALA A 225 3.47 16.87 -11.87
N ALA A 226 2.25 17.18 -11.40
CA ALA A 226 1.02 17.12 -12.16
C ALA A 226 0.48 18.54 -12.37
N SER A 227 1.06 19.32 -13.30
CA SER A 227 0.48 20.62 -13.68
C SER A 227 -0.30 20.50 -14.98
N THR A 228 -1.54 20.99 -14.99
CA THR A 228 -2.26 21.29 -16.23
C THR A 228 -1.59 22.51 -16.86
N ALA A 229 -1.18 22.37 -18.13
CA ALA A 229 -0.66 23.50 -18.89
C ALA A 229 -1.79 24.51 -19.14
N SER A 230 -1.99 25.43 -18.21
CA SER A 230 -2.68 26.69 -18.51
C SER A 230 -1.69 27.57 -19.27
N SER A 231 -1.66 27.41 -20.59
CA SER A 231 -1.07 28.38 -21.49
C SER A 231 -1.81 29.71 -21.32
N THR A 232 -1.26 30.66 -20.55
CA THR A 232 -1.62 32.08 -20.67
C THR A 232 -0.43 32.97 -20.30
N THR A 233 0.27 33.38 -21.36
CA THR A 233 0.84 34.72 -21.55
C THR A 233 2.17 35.02 -20.84
N GLN A 234 3.25 34.67 -21.55
CA GLN A 234 4.28 35.66 -21.88
C GLN A 234 3.61 36.98 -22.31
N ARG A 235 3.74 38.03 -21.51
CA ARG A 235 3.92 39.38 -22.04
C ARG A 235 5.06 40.06 -21.32
N SER A 236 6.22 40.00 -21.98
CA SER A 236 7.18 41.09 -22.04
C SER A 236 6.45 42.44 -22.15
N SER A 237 6.76 43.39 -21.28
CA SER A 237 7.54 44.59 -21.65
C SER A 237 7.26 45.78 -20.71
N ARG A 238 8.37 46.37 -20.24
CA ARG A 238 8.56 47.70 -19.62
C ARG A 238 8.26 47.86 -18.14
#